data_AF-A0A848S066-F1
#
_entry.id   AF-A0A848S066-F1
#
_cell.length_a   1.000
_cell.length_b   1.000
_cell.length_c   1.000
_cell.angle_alpha   90.00
_cell.angle_beta   90.00
_cell.angle_gamma   90.00
#
_symmetry.space_group_name_H-M   'P 1'
#
loop_
_entity.id
_entity.type
_entity.pdbx_description
1 polymer ?
#
loop_
_entity_poly.entity_id
_entity_poly.type
_entity_poly.pdbx_seq_one_letter_code
_entity_poly.pdbx_strand_id
1 'polypeptide(L)'
;MADSGDTNGIGQRVKALRRERGFKSPRDLAAAIPGGNVTMAVLENLESGRKADVSVSHLLNIARALHVPPSYLLASVATPDASLDLPNLGDDFADMTAGEFDAWFSGTLGGDYRSTDPSERVSLMQLQAYRTLSRLTRELVRLSAIQDSRPDAEQPSEDSRLSALQAEIAELTDYLKNAGWTLSS
;
A
#
# COMPACT_ATOMS: atom_id res chain seq x y z
N MET A 1 6.52 14.51 35.94
CA MET A 1 5.65 14.06 34.84
C MET A 1 5.62 15.17 33.82
N ALA A 2 6.47 15.07 32.81
CA ALA A 2 6.54 16.03 31.72
C ALA A 2 5.86 15.39 30.51
N ASP A 3 4.83 16.08 30.04
CA ASP A 3 4.10 15.87 28.80
C ASP A 3 5.08 15.80 27.62
N SER A 4 5.31 14.59 27.12
CA SER A 4 6.12 14.35 25.93
C SER A 4 5.21 14.54 24.72
N GLY A 5 5.03 15.78 24.29
CA GLY A 5 4.31 16.09 23.06
C GLY A 5 4.96 15.34 21.89
N ASP A 6 4.25 14.34 21.39
CA ASP A 6 4.64 13.42 20.32
C ASP A 6 5.26 14.15 19.12
N THR A 7 6.59 14.08 19.03
CA THR A 7 7.37 14.48 17.85
C THR A 7 7.25 13.49 16.69
N ASN A 8 6.49 12.40 16.85
CA ASN A 8 6.35 11.32 15.87
C ASN A 8 4.87 11.01 15.71
N GLY A 9 4.26 11.34 14.58
CA GLY A 9 2.85 11.06 14.33
C GLY A 9 2.45 11.47 12.92
N ILE A 10 1.25 11.06 12.48
CA ILE A 10 0.77 11.30 11.11
C ILE A 10 0.95 12.77 10.70
N GLY A 11 0.58 13.71 11.58
CA GLY A 11 0.69 15.14 11.31
C GLY A 11 2.11 15.63 11.01
N GLN A 12 3.10 15.16 11.77
CA GLN A 12 4.50 15.52 11.51
C GLN A 12 5.02 14.87 10.22
N ARG A 13 4.63 13.62 9.94
CA ARG A 13 4.96 12.95 8.67
C ARG A 13 4.38 13.71 7.47
N VAL A 14 3.11 14.11 7.54
CA VAL A 14 2.46 14.92 6.49
C VAL A 14 3.19 16.25 6.32
N LYS A 15 3.52 16.95 7.40
CA LYS A 15 4.25 18.22 7.35
C LYS A 15 5.64 18.09 6.74
N ALA A 16 6.38 17.02 7.09
CA ALA A 16 7.71 16.75 6.56
C ALA A 16 7.65 16.48 5.05
N LEU A 17 6.77 15.57 4.62
CA LEU A 17 6.57 15.26 3.20
C LEU A 17 6.06 16.45 2.41
N ARG A 18 5.15 17.24 2.96
CA ARG A 18 4.66 18.47 2.31
C ARG A 18 5.83 19.41 1.96
N ARG A 19 6.75 19.62 2.91
CA ARG A 19 7.95 20.44 2.70
C ARG A 19 8.89 19.82 1.68
N GLU A 20 9.13 18.51 1.75
CA GLU A 20 9.96 17.77 0.79
C GLU A 20 9.42 17.88 -0.65
N ARG A 21 8.09 17.83 -0.81
CA ARG A 21 7.40 17.96 -2.10
C ARG A 21 7.28 19.42 -2.59
N GLY A 22 7.85 20.39 -1.88
CA GLY A 22 7.91 21.79 -2.30
C GLY A 22 6.68 22.63 -1.99
N PHE A 23 5.69 22.09 -1.28
CA PHE A 23 4.53 22.86 -0.81
C PHE A 23 4.92 23.71 0.41
N LYS A 24 4.91 25.04 0.25
CA LYS A 24 5.40 25.97 1.28
C LYS A 24 4.46 26.04 2.47
N SER A 25 3.16 25.91 2.24
CA SER A 25 2.10 26.00 3.24
C SER A 25 1.06 24.87 3.16
N PRO A 26 0.30 24.60 4.23
CA PRO A 26 -0.87 23.72 4.19
C PRO A 26 -1.90 24.15 3.13
N ARG A 27 -2.02 25.46 2.86
CA ARG A 27 -2.88 25.99 1.80
C ARG A 27 -2.47 25.50 0.42
N ASP A 28 -1.16 25.44 0.14
CA ASP A 28 -0.65 24.99 -1.16
C ASP A 28 -0.97 23.51 -1.40
N LEU A 29 -0.83 22.68 -0.36
CA LEU A 29 -1.20 21.27 -0.43
C LEU A 29 -2.73 21.09 -0.58
N ALA A 30 -3.54 21.83 0.19
CA ALA A 30 -5.00 21.79 0.04
C ALA A 30 -5.45 22.17 -1.38
N ALA A 31 -4.82 23.19 -1.98
CA ALA A 31 -5.13 23.62 -3.34
C ALA A 31 -4.74 22.57 -4.41
N ALA A 32 -3.76 21.72 -4.12
CA ALA A 32 -3.34 20.63 -5.01
C ALA A 32 -4.24 19.38 -4.90
N ILE A 33 -5.06 19.25 -3.85
CA ILE A 33 -5.96 18.11 -3.65
C ILE A 33 -7.27 18.35 -4.41
N PRO A 34 -7.60 17.53 -5.43
CA PRO A 34 -8.86 17.66 -6.17
C PRO A 34 -10.08 17.44 -5.26
N GLY A 35 -11.18 18.14 -5.57
CA GLY A 35 -12.46 17.96 -4.87
C GLY A 35 -12.62 18.76 -3.58
N GLY A 36 -11.59 19.46 -3.10
CA GLY A 36 -11.71 20.47 -2.03
C GLY A 36 -12.14 19.93 -0.65
N ASN A 37 -12.17 18.62 -0.46
CA ASN A 37 -12.57 17.96 0.78
C ASN A 37 -11.49 18.07 1.88
N VAL A 38 -10.22 18.22 1.50
CA VAL A 38 -9.11 18.50 2.43
C VAL A 38 -8.79 19.99 2.39
N THR A 39 -9.26 20.73 3.39
CA THR A 39 -9.04 22.18 3.48
C THR A 39 -7.72 22.52 4.19
N MET A 40 -7.25 23.76 4.04
CA MET A 40 -6.11 24.29 4.79
C MET A 40 -6.27 24.07 6.30
N ALA A 41 -7.46 24.35 6.86
CA ALA A 41 -7.72 24.17 8.28
C ALA A 41 -7.62 22.71 8.73
N VAL A 42 -8.03 21.76 7.89
CA VAL A 42 -7.86 20.31 8.16
C VAL A 42 -6.38 19.97 8.25
N LEU A 43 -5.58 20.42 7.29
CA LEU A 43 -4.13 20.18 7.29
C LEU A 43 -3.42 20.87 8.45
N GLU A 44 -3.76 22.11 8.79
CA GLU A 44 -3.18 22.80 9.95
C GLU A 44 -3.49 22.11 11.26
N ASN A 45 -4.73 21.65 11.45
CA ASN A 45 -5.12 20.91 12.64
C ASN A 45 -4.40 19.55 12.73
N LEU A 46 -4.22 18.88 11.60
CA LEU A 46 -3.47 17.63 11.51
C LEU A 46 -1.98 17.85 11.81
N GLU A 47 -1.32 18.79 11.13
CA GLU A 47 0.12 19.08 11.28
C GLU A 47 0.50 19.67 12.64
N SER A 48 -0.47 20.28 13.34
CA SER A 48 -0.27 20.78 14.71
C SER A 48 -0.58 19.73 15.79
N GLY A 49 -1.07 18.54 15.42
CA GLY A 49 -1.51 17.53 16.37
C GLY A 49 -2.80 17.87 17.12
N ARG A 50 -3.46 19.00 16.80
CA ARG A 50 -4.75 19.39 17.40
C ARG A 50 -5.88 18.42 17.06
N LYS A 51 -5.76 17.69 15.94
CA LYS A 51 -6.67 16.61 15.58
C LYS A 51 -5.89 15.32 15.41
N ALA A 52 -6.03 14.43 16.39
CA ALA A 52 -5.44 13.10 16.38
C ALA A 52 -6.07 12.19 15.30
N ASP A 53 -7.38 12.30 15.10
CA ASP A 53 -8.12 11.45 14.16
C ASP A 53 -8.14 12.03 12.74
N VAL A 54 -7.65 11.25 11.78
CA VAL A 54 -7.77 11.52 10.35
C VAL A 54 -8.82 10.60 9.74
N SER A 55 -9.75 11.13 8.95
CA SER A 55 -10.67 10.26 8.20
C SER A 55 -9.90 9.51 7.10
N VAL A 56 -10.32 8.29 6.79
CA VAL A 56 -9.72 7.49 5.71
C VAL A 56 -9.70 8.29 4.40
N SER A 57 -10.78 8.98 4.07
CA SER A 57 -10.85 9.82 2.86
C SER A 57 -9.81 10.95 2.86
N HIS A 58 -9.56 11.62 3.99
CA HIS A 58 -8.52 12.63 4.07
C HIS A 58 -7.12 12.00 3.94
N LEU A 59 -6.87 10.90 4.64
CA LEU A 59 -5.60 10.18 4.56
C LEU A 59 -5.26 9.79 3.11
N LEU A 60 -6.21 9.20 2.39
CA LEU A 60 -6.01 8.76 1.00
C LEU A 60 -5.76 9.94 0.05
N ASN A 61 -6.51 11.04 0.19
CA ASN A 61 -6.33 12.21 -0.67
C ASN A 61 -5.00 12.93 -0.39
N ILE A 62 -4.59 13.02 0.88
CA ILE A 62 -3.29 13.58 1.27
C ILE A 62 -2.16 12.70 0.74
N ALA A 63 -2.21 11.38 0.97
CA ALA A 63 -1.21 10.43 0.48
C ALA A 63 -1.04 10.53 -1.05
N ARG A 64 -2.17 10.59 -1.78
CA ARG A 64 -2.17 10.72 -3.23
C ARG A 64 -1.53 12.03 -3.70
N ALA A 65 -1.85 13.16 -3.07
CA ALA A 65 -1.27 14.46 -3.40
C ALA A 65 0.23 14.57 -3.05
N LEU A 66 0.67 13.84 -2.03
CA LEU A 66 2.08 13.75 -1.64
C LEU A 66 2.87 12.69 -2.42
N HIS A 67 2.21 11.93 -3.31
CA HIS A 67 2.80 10.84 -4.08
C HIS A 67 3.47 9.77 -3.21
N VAL A 68 2.82 9.38 -2.12
CA VAL A 68 3.26 8.31 -1.23
C VAL A 68 2.14 7.29 -1.00
N PRO A 69 2.47 6.01 -0.72
CA PRO A 69 1.45 5.07 -0.27
C PRO A 69 0.90 5.47 1.12
N PRO A 70 -0.36 5.16 1.45
CA PRO A 70 -0.94 5.50 2.75
C PRO A 70 -0.16 4.94 3.94
N SER A 71 0.45 3.76 3.81
CA SER A 71 1.25 3.16 4.88
C SER A 71 2.45 4.02 5.28
N TYR A 72 3.01 4.78 4.34
CA TYR A 72 4.11 5.72 4.59
C TYR A 72 3.70 6.91 5.49
N LEU A 73 2.40 7.24 5.55
CA LEU A 73 1.87 8.23 6.47
C LEU A 73 1.47 7.62 7.82
N LEU A 74 1.10 6.34 7.82
CA LEU A 74 0.61 5.63 9.00
C LEU A 74 1.73 5.07 9.87
N ALA A 75 2.83 4.61 9.26
CA ALA A 75 3.96 4.03 9.97
C ALA A 75 5.24 4.84 9.71
N SER A 76 6.12 4.86 10.71
CA SER A 76 7.45 5.46 10.56
C SER A 76 8.37 4.51 9.78
N VAL A 77 8.24 4.49 8.46
CA VAL A 77 9.03 3.60 7.57
C VAL A 77 10.54 3.85 7.68
N ALA A 78 10.94 5.06 8.08
CA ALA A 78 12.36 5.39 8.32
C ALA A 78 12.94 4.72 9.58
N THR A 79 12.09 4.22 10.48
CA THR A 79 12.46 3.57 11.74
C THR A 79 11.60 2.31 11.91
N PRO A 80 11.86 1.24 11.14
CA PRO A 80 10.99 0.06 11.10
C PRO A 80 10.83 -0.61 12.46
N ASP A 81 11.86 -0.58 13.32
CA ASP A 81 11.82 -1.18 14.66
C ASP A 81 11.12 -0.32 15.72
N ALA A 82 10.70 0.90 15.37
CA ALA A 82 9.99 1.78 16.32
C ALA A 82 8.55 1.32 16.52
N SER A 83 8.04 1.47 17.74
CA SER A 83 6.61 1.27 18.04
C SER A 83 5.72 2.21 17.21
N LEU A 84 4.48 1.80 17.01
CA LEU A 84 3.48 2.64 16.35
C LEU A 84 3.17 3.89 17.15
N ASP A 85 3.14 5.02 16.45
CA ASP A 85 2.87 6.36 16.97
C ASP A 85 1.49 6.86 16.48
N LEU A 86 0.55 5.93 16.38
CA LEU A 86 -0.83 6.18 15.96
C LEU A 86 -1.73 6.29 17.20
N PRO A 87 -2.49 7.40 17.34
CA PRO A 87 -3.38 7.57 18.48
C PRO A 87 -4.56 6.60 18.39
N ASN A 88 -5.16 6.29 19.54
CA ASN A 88 -6.40 5.51 19.64
C ASN A 88 -6.32 4.07 19.08
N LEU A 89 -5.12 3.47 18.99
CA LEU A 89 -4.98 2.05 18.71
C LEU A 89 -5.33 1.21 19.95
N GLY A 90 -5.86 0.01 19.71
CA GLY A 90 -6.11 -0.98 20.76
C GLY A 90 -4.84 -1.69 21.21
N ASP A 91 -4.94 -2.44 22.30
CA ASP A 91 -3.81 -3.13 22.95
C ASP A 91 -3.10 -4.13 22.02
N ASP A 92 -3.79 -4.68 21.03
CA ASP A 92 -3.23 -5.61 20.03
C ASP A 92 -2.09 -4.99 19.20
N PHE A 93 -1.95 -3.66 19.20
CA PHE A 93 -0.90 -2.93 18.48
C PHE A 93 0.25 -2.45 19.37
N ALA A 94 0.19 -2.65 20.70
CA ALA A 94 1.14 -2.07 21.64
C ALA A 94 2.59 -2.52 21.38
N ASP A 95 2.78 -3.79 21.03
CA ASP A 95 4.07 -4.38 20.74
C ASP A 95 4.39 -4.43 19.23
N MET A 96 3.48 -3.93 18.38
CA MET A 96 3.67 -3.93 16.94
C MET A 96 4.62 -2.81 16.54
N THR A 97 5.65 -3.16 15.81
CA THR A 97 6.60 -2.23 15.20
C THR A 97 6.03 -1.60 13.92
N ALA A 98 6.63 -0.49 13.48
CA ALA A 98 6.28 0.16 12.21
C ALA A 98 6.48 -0.77 11.00
N GLY A 99 7.54 -1.60 11.01
CA GLY A 99 7.81 -2.59 9.97
C GLY A 99 6.78 -3.72 9.94
N GLU A 100 6.42 -4.27 11.10
CA GLU A 100 5.35 -5.27 11.20
C GLU A 100 4.00 -4.69 10.75
N PHE A 101 3.66 -3.48 11.18
CA PHE A 101 2.44 -2.84 10.73
C PHE A 101 2.40 -2.61 9.22
N ASP A 102 3.49 -2.15 8.60
CA ASP A 102 3.53 -1.98 7.14
C ASP A 102 3.38 -3.34 6.42
N ALA A 103 4.05 -4.38 6.89
CA ALA A 103 3.93 -5.74 6.35
C ALA A 103 2.50 -6.28 6.47
N TRP A 104 1.87 -6.11 7.63
CA TRP A 104 0.47 -6.47 7.88
C TRP A 104 -0.49 -5.67 7.00
N PHE A 105 -0.39 -4.34 7.02
CA PHE A 105 -1.26 -3.42 6.30
C PHE A 105 -1.16 -3.59 4.78
N SER A 106 0.06 -3.82 4.27
CA SER A 106 0.28 -4.11 2.85
C SER A 106 -0.07 -5.55 2.46
N GLY A 107 -0.23 -6.45 3.42
CA GLY A 107 -0.43 -7.88 3.19
C GLY A 107 0.76 -8.53 2.48
N THR A 108 1.98 -8.10 2.81
CA THR A 108 3.21 -8.61 2.20
C THR A 108 3.63 -9.91 2.88
N LEU A 109 3.66 -11.02 2.12
CA LEU A 109 4.20 -12.29 2.61
C LEU A 109 5.73 -12.20 2.74
N GLY A 110 6.24 -12.63 3.90
CA GLY A 110 7.68 -12.68 4.17
C GLY A 110 8.29 -11.37 4.68
N GLY A 111 7.46 -10.36 5.01
CA GLY A 111 7.87 -9.21 5.80
C GLY A 111 8.03 -9.55 7.29
N ASP A 112 8.20 -8.52 8.12
CA ASP A 112 8.44 -8.68 9.56
C ASP A 112 7.20 -9.21 10.31
N TYR A 113 6.01 -8.96 9.76
CA TYR A 113 4.77 -9.47 10.34
C TYR A 113 4.49 -10.94 10.02
N ARG A 114 4.18 -11.71 11.08
CA ARG A 114 3.80 -13.12 10.98
C ARG A 114 2.54 -13.40 11.79
N SER A 115 1.41 -13.54 11.11
CA SER A 115 0.16 -13.89 11.77
C SER A 115 0.19 -15.29 12.40
N THR A 116 -0.18 -15.35 13.67
CA THR A 116 -0.42 -16.61 14.39
C THR A 116 -1.75 -17.26 14.01
N ASP A 117 -2.71 -16.50 13.46
CA ASP A 117 -4.02 -16.99 13.06
C ASP A 117 -3.96 -17.70 11.69
N PRO A 118 -4.32 -19.01 11.61
CA PRO A 118 -4.41 -19.72 10.34
C PRO A 118 -5.32 -19.06 9.30
N SER A 119 -6.42 -18.45 9.72
CA SER A 119 -7.39 -17.83 8.82
C SER A 119 -6.82 -16.59 8.14
N GLU A 120 -6.13 -15.73 8.89
CA GLU A 120 -5.43 -14.56 8.35
C GLU A 120 -4.32 -14.97 7.38
N ARG A 121 -3.55 -16.02 7.69
CA ARG A 121 -2.53 -16.54 6.76
C ARG A 121 -3.14 -16.98 5.44
N VAL A 122 -4.31 -17.64 5.47
CA VAL A 122 -5.03 -18.02 4.24
C VAL A 122 -5.47 -16.77 3.46
N SER A 123 -6.02 -15.76 4.13
CA SER A 123 -6.40 -14.50 3.47
C SER A 123 -5.20 -13.79 2.83
N LEU A 124 -4.05 -13.75 3.49
CA LEU A 124 -2.82 -13.17 2.96
C LEU A 124 -2.29 -13.96 1.75
N MET A 125 -2.33 -15.30 1.80
CA MET A 125 -1.97 -16.15 0.66
C MET A 125 -2.89 -15.91 -0.55
N GLN A 126 -4.20 -15.81 -0.34
CA GLN A 126 -5.16 -15.49 -1.40
C GLN A 126 -4.91 -14.11 -2.00
N LEU A 127 -4.67 -13.09 -1.16
CA LEU A 127 -4.35 -11.74 -1.64
C LEU A 127 -3.07 -11.73 -2.49
N GLN A 128 -2.04 -12.47 -2.07
CA GLN A 128 -0.79 -12.60 -2.83
C GLN A 128 -0.99 -13.35 -4.15
N ALA A 129 -1.77 -14.43 -4.15
CA ALA A 129 -2.12 -15.15 -5.38
C ALA A 129 -2.84 -14.23 -6.37
N TYR A 130 -3.79 -13.42 -5.91
CA TYR A 130 -4.51 -12.45 -6.76
C TYR A 130 -3.59 -11.37 -7.34
N ARG A 131 -2.67 -10.83 -6.54
CA ARG A 131 -1.66 -9.87 -7.02
C ARG A 131 -0.72 -10.48 -8.04
N THR A 132 -0.33 -11.73 -7.82
CA THR A 132 0.53 -12.50 -8.72
C THR A 132 -0.19 -12.74 -10.05
N LEU A 133 -1.43 -13.22 -10.01
CA LEU A 133 -2.29 -13.38 -11.18
C LEU A 133 -2.37 -12.07 -11.98
N SER A 134 -2.71 -10.96 -11.32
CA SER A 134 -2.81 -9.64 -11.96
C SER A 134 -1.51 -9.20 -12.64
N ARG A 135 -0.35 -9.50 -12.03
CA ARG A 135 0.98 -9.21 -12.60
C ARG A 135 1.25 -10.09 -13.82
N LEU A 136 1.00 -11.39 -13.72
CA LEU A 136 1.23 -12.36 -14.78
C LEU A 136 0.32 -12.10 -15.98
N THR A 137 -0.96 -11.79 -15.77
CA THR A 137 -1.89 -11.45 -16.85
C THR A 137 -1.41 -10.24 -17.65
N ARG A 138 -0.92 -9.18 -16.98
CA ARG A 138 -0.35 -8.01 -17.68
C ARG A 138 0.92 -8.37 -18.46
N GLU A 139 1.76 -9.24 -17.91
CA GLU A 139 2.97 -9.71 -18.58
C GLU A 139 2.64 -10.57 -19.80
N LEU A 140 1.63 -11.45 -19.71
CA LEU A 140 1.14 -12.25 -20.84
C LEU A 140 0.66 -11.34 -21.98
N VAL A 141 -0.21 -10.36 -21.68
CA VAL A 141 -0.68 -9.39 -22.67
C VAL A 141 0.48 -8.64 -23.34
N ARG A 142 1.48 -8.23 -22.55
CA ARG A 142 2.67 -7.53 -23.07
C ARG A 142 3.48 -8.43 -24.00
N LEU A 143 3.73 -9.68 -23.63
CA LEU A 143 4.56 -10.60 -24.40
C LEU A 143 3.85 -11.08 -25.67
N SER A 144 2.56 -11.40 -25.60
CA SER A 144 1.77 -11.76 -26.79
C SER A 144 1.77 -10.64 -27.82
N ALA A 145 1.62 -9.38 -27.39
CA ALA A 145 1.68 -8.24 -28.31
C ALA A 145 3.07 -8.07 -28.98
N ILE A 146 4.16 -8.41 -28.28
CA ILE A 146 5.51 -8.39 -28.86
C ILE A 146 5.65 -9.49 -29.92
N GLN A 147 5.18 -10.70 -29.62
CA GLN A 147 5.23 -11.83 -30.55
C GLN A 147 4.41 -11.56 -31.82
N ASP A 148 3.19 -11.04 -31.68
CA ASP A 148 2.33 -10.67 -32.81
C ASP A 148 2.98 -9.63 -33.73
N SER A 149 3.85 -8.77 -33.18
CA SER A 149 4.59 -7.77 -33.94
C SER A 149 5.85 -8.31 -34.64
N ARG A 150 6.28 -9.54 -34.34
CA ARG A 150 7.49 -10.20 -34.88
C ARG A 150 7.22 -11.66 -35.28
N PRO A 151 6.28 -11.92 -36.19
CA PRO A 151 5.86 -13.27 -36.54
C PRO A 151 6.99 -14.14 -37.14
N ASP A 152 8.00 -13.52 -37.76
CA ASP A 152 9.09 -14.23 -38.45
C ASP A 152 10.33 -14.50 -37.56
N ALA A 153 10.30 -14.09 -36.29
CA ALA A 153 11.36 -14.40 -35.35
C ALA A 153 11.03 -15.73 -34.65
N GLU A 154 11.44 -16.87 -35.24
CA GLU A 154 11.39 -18.15 -34.55
C GLU A 154 12.27 -18.08 -33.28
N GLN A 155 11.64 -17.83 -32.12
CA GLN A 155 12.30 -17.88 -30.82
C GLN A 155 11.60 -18.92 -29.93
N PRO A 156 12.03 -20.20 -30.01
CA PRO A 156 11.47 -21.30 -29.21
C PRO A 156 11.45 -21.03 -27.69
N SER A 157 12.33 -20.15 -27.21
CA SER A 157 12.38 -19.70 -25.82
C SER A 157 11.21 -18.78 -25.43
N GLU A 158 10.67 -18.00 -26.36
CA GLU A 158 9.55 -17.09 -26.11
C GLU A 158 8.22 -17.86 -26.05
N ASP A 159 8.01 -18.83 -26.94
CA ASP A 159 6.84 -19.72 -26.92
C ASP A 159 6.75 -20.55 -25.63
N SER A 160 7.90 -21.08 -25.19
CA SER A 160 8.00 -21.83 -23.94
C SER A 160 7.68 -20.95 -22.73
N ARG A 161 8.12 -19.68 -22.75
CA ARG A 161 7.84 -18.71 -21.69
C ARG A 161 6.37 -18.31 -21.66
N LEU A 162 5.74 -18.10 -22.81
CA LEU A 162 4.31 -17.80 -22.90
C LEU A 162 3.46 -18.97 -22.40
N SER A 163 3.79 -20.18 -22.81
CA SER A 163 3.10 -21.39 -22.36
C SER A 163 3.22 -21.58 -20.83
N ALA A 164 4.41 -21.33 -20.26
CA ALA A 164 4.62 -21.38 -18.82
C ALA A 164 3.79 -20.31 -18.07
N LEU A 165 3.74 -19.08 -18.58
CA LEU A 165 2.91 -18.01 -18.01
C LEU A 165 1.42 -18.35 -18.07
N GLN A 166 0.94 -18.91 -19.18
CA GLN A 166 -0.45 -19.33 -19.33
C GLN A 166 -0.82 -20.43 -18.34
N ALA A 167 0.06 -21.42 -18.15
CA ALA A 167 -0.15 -22.48 -17.16
C ALA A 167 -0.22 -21.92 -15.72
N GLU A 168 0.71 -21.05 -15.33
CA GLU A 168 0.72 -20.43 -14.01
C GLU A 168 -0.51 -19.54 -13.76
N ILE A 169 -0.95 -18.80 -14.79
CA ILE A 169 -2.20 -18.02 -14.74
C ILE A 169 -3.42 -18.93 -14.54
N ALA A 170 -3.49 -20.06 -15.25
CA ALA A 170 -4.59 -21.01 -15.12
C ALA A 170 -4.64 -21.61 -13.70
N GLU A 171 -3.49 -22.05 -13.17
CA GLU A 171 -3.38 -22.60 -11.82
C GLU A 171 -3.82 -21.59 -10.75
N LEU A 172 -3.35 -20.35 -10.81
CA LEU A 172 -3.72 -19.30 -9.86
C LEU A 172 -5.21 -18.92 -9.98
N THR A 173 -5.73 -18.92 -11.20
CA THR A 173 -7.16 -18.67 -11.46
C THR A 173 -8.03 -19.74 -10.80
N ASP A 174 -7.67 -21.01 -10.96
CA ASP A 174 -8.41 -22.13 -10.36
C ASP A 174 -8.30 -22.12 -8.83
N TYR A 175 -7.10 -21.86 -8.30
CA TYR A 175 -6.90 -21.69 -6.87
C TYR A 175 -7.83 -20.62 -6.27
N LEU A 176 -7.88 -19.42 -6.88
CA LEU A 176 -8.70 -18.31 -6.40
C LEU A 176 -10.20 -18.56 -6.57
N LYS A 177 -10.63 -19.20 -7.67
CA LYS A 177 -12.03 -19.61 -7.86
C LYS A 177 -12.48 -20.60 -6.80
N ASN A 178 -11.64 -21.60 -6.49
CA ASN A 178 -11.92 -22.57 -5.43
C ASN A 178 -11.96 -21.91 -4.04
N ALA A 179 -11.24 -20.80 -3.85
CA ALA A 179 -11.32 -19.96 -2.67
C ALA A 179 -12.53 -19.01 -2.64
N GLY A 180 -13.40 -19.02 -3.67
CA GLY A 180 -14.63 -18.23 -3.73
C GLY A 180 -14.51 -16.84 -4.37
N TRP A 181 -13.39 -16.52 -5.02
CA TRP A 181 -13.20 -15.22 -5.68
C TRP A 181 -13.95 -15.15 -7.02
N THR A 182 -14.65 -14.03 -7.26
CA THR A 182 -15.22 -13.70 -8.57
C THR A 182 -14.21 -12.92 -9.40
N LEU A 183 -13.49 -13.61 -10.29
CA LEU A 183 -12.51 -13.00 -11.18
C LEU A 183 -13.19 -12.48 -12.44
N SER A 184 -12.94 -11.21 -12.79
CA SER A 184 -13.37 -10.61 -14.05
C SER A 184 -12.60 -11.27 -15.20
N SER A 185 -13.32 -11.79 -16.19
CA SER A 185 -12.77 -12.30 -17.45
C SER A 185 -12.27 -11.19 -18.35
#